data_AF-A0A925RKK0-F1
#
_entry.id   AF-A0A925RKK0-F1
#
_cell.length_a   1.000
_cell.length_b   1.000
_cell.length_c   1.000
_cell.angle_alpha   90.00
_cell.angle_beta   90.00
_cell.angle_gamma   90.00
#
_symmetry.space_group_name_H-M   'P 1'
#
loop_
_entity.id
_entity.type
_entity.pdbx_description
1 polymer ?
#
loop_
_entity_poly.entity_id
_entity_poly.type
_entity_poly.pdbx_seq_one_letter_code
_entity_poly.pdbx_strand_id
1 'polypeptide(L)'
;MPPRWPRQPDRNDSAYRKLDDRMNFAMHVAIFAATNSGLWFFRLLGEKTSPLGTPGGLPWTPWITLGWVSLLVAHAVFIFAIANYAEPISTVPNAGMGFKPKVAANTSKTTKQ
;
A
#
# COMPACT_ATOMS: atom_id res chain seq x y z
N MET A 1 -1.19 6.55 23.53
CA MET A 1 -0.39 7.48 22.67
C MET A 1 -0.45 6.94 21.25
N PRO A 2 -0.67 7.77 20.22
CA PRO A 2 -0.58 7.29 18.84
C PRO A 2 0.84 6.73 18.60
N PRO A 3 0.98 5.54 18.00
CA PRO A 3 2.27 4.99 17.61
C PRO A 3 3.00 5.99 16.70
N ARG A 4 4.26 6.31 17.04
CA ARG A 4 5.06 7.30 16.31
C ARG A 4 6.11 6.54 15.50
N TRP A 5 6.21 6.82 14.21
CA TRP A 5 7.32 6.29 13.43
C TRP A 5 8.61 6.97 13.90
N PRO A 6 9.68 6.23 14.23
CA PRO A 6 10.91 6.82 14.79
C PRO A 6 11.69 7.71 13.81
N ARG A 7 11.44 7.56 12.51
CA ARG A 7 12.17 8.21 11.41
C ARG A 7 11.23 8.52 10.25
N GLN A 8 11.63 9.41 9.34
CA GLN A 8 10.87 9.68 8.12
C GLN A 8 10.70 8.35 7.34
N PRO A 9 9.48 7.95 6.96
CA PRO A 9 9.27 6.74 6.18
C PRO A 9 9.98 6.86 4.83
N ASP A 10 10.91 5.93 4.54
CA ASP A 10 11.54 5.78 3.23
C ASP A 10 10.99 4.52 2.56
N ARG A 11 10.85 4.54 1.24
CA ARG A 11 10.35 3.41 0.46
C ARG A 11 11.32 2.23 0.47
N ASN A 12 12.59 2.45 0.78
CA ASN A 12 13.57 1.37 0.98
C ASN A 12 13.44 0.69 2.35
N ASP A 13 12.68 1.24 3.28
CA ASP A 13 12.50 0.67 4.62
C ASP A 13 11.62 -0.58 4.57
N SER A 14 12.14 -1.69 5.12
CA SER A 14 11.47 -3.00 5.13
C SER A 14 10.14 -2.95 5.89
N ALA A 15 10.10 -2.20 6.99
CA ALA A 15 8.90 -2.04 7.83
C ALA A 15 7.82 -1.23 7.11
N TYR A 16 8.22 -0.18 6.38
CA TYR A 16 7.30 0.65 5.60
C TYR A 16 6.69 -0.14 4.43
N ARG A 17 7.52 -0.87 3.67
CA ARG A 17 7.06 -1.72 2.55
C ARG A 17 6.06 -2.79 2.99
N LYS A 18 6.31 -3.46 4.11
CA LYS A 18 5.37 -4.44 4.68
C LYS A 18 4.00 -3.84 5.00
N LEU A 19 3.99 -2.63 5.54
CA LEU A 19 2.73 -1.94 5.87
C LEU A 19 2.00 -1.50 4.60
N ASP A 20 2.72 -0.92 3.65
CA ASP A 20 2.18 -0.46 2.37
C ASP A 20 1.54 -1.61 1.59
N ASP A 21 2.23 -2.76 1.47
CA ASP A 21 1.70 -3.95 0.79
C ASP A 21 0.40 -4.46 1.44
N ARG A 22 0.32 -4.47 2.78
CA ARG A 22 -0.89 -4.90 3.50
C ARG A 22 -2.06 -3.94 3.31
N MET A 23 -1.78 -2.64 3.32
CA MET A 23 -2.80 -1.62 3.10
C MET A 23 -3.32 -1.68 1.65
N ASN A 24 -2.42 -1.87 0.69
CA ASN A 24 -2.78 -2.05 -0.71
C ASN A 24 -3.63 -3.32 -0.91
N PHE A 25 -3.26 -4.43 -0.27
CA PHE A 25 -4.07 -5.65 -0.25
C PHE A 25 -5.48 -5.40 0.33
N ALA A 26 -5.57 -4.72 1.48
CA ALA A 26 -6.86 -4.38 2.09
C ALA A 26 -7.73 -3.53 1.15
N MET A 27 -7.15 -2.58 0.42
CA MET A 27 -7.86 -1.80 -0.59
C MET A 27 -8.40 -2.68 -1.73
N HIS A 28 -7.63 -3.64 -2.21
CA HIS A 28 -8.11 -4.59 -3.22
C HIS A 28 -9.27 -5.44 -2.71
N VAL A 29 -9.20 -5.91 -1.46
CA VAL A 29 -10.29 -6.64 -0.80
C VAL A 29 -11.55 -5.76 -0.71
N ALA A 30 -11.41 -4.49 -0.34
CA ALA A 30 -12.53 -3.56 -0.24
C ALA A 30 -13.20 -3.30 -1.60
N ILE A 31 -12.40 -3.06 -2.65
CA ILE A 31 -12.90 -2.87 -4.03
C ILE A 31 -13.60 -4.12 -4.53
N PHE A 32 -12.98 -5.28 -4.29
CA PHE A 32 -13.57 -6.57 -4.62
C PHE A 32 -14.92 -6.75 -3.92
N ALA A 33 -14.98 -6.52 -2.61
CA ALA A 33 -16.20 -6.68 -1.83
C ALA A 33 -17.31 -5.75 -2.33
N ALA A 34 -17.03 -4.45 -2.48
CA ALA A 34 -18.01 -3.46 -2.92
C ALA A 34 -18.55 -3.75 -4.34
N THR A 35 -17.66 -4.13 -5.26
CA THR A 35 -18.03 -4.40 -6.65
C THR A 35 -18.81 -5.71 -6.77
N ASN A 36 -18.33 -6.78 -6.12
CA ASN A 36 -19.00 -8.07 -6.18
C ASN A 36 -20.33 -8.03 -5.41
N SER A 37 -20.42 -7.34 -4.27
CA SER A 37 -21.70 -7.21 -3.55
C SER A 37 -22.76 -6.50 -4.41
N GLY A 38 -22.37 -5.43 -5.11
CA GLY A 38 -23.26 -4.73 -6.04
C GLY A 38 -23.67 -5.62 -7.21
N LEU A 39 -22.70 -6.30 -7.84
CA LEU A 39 -22.94 -7.20 -8.97
C LEU A 39 -23.89 -8.36 -8.60
N TRP A 40 -23.69 -8.96 -7.43
CA TRP A 40 -24.55 -10.02 -6.90
C TRP A 40 -25.93 -9.50 -6.51
N PHE A 41 -26.05 -8.29 -5.97
CA PHE A 41 -27.34 -7.65 -5.71
C PHE A 41 -28.16 -7.44 -7.00
N PHE A 42 -27.55 -6.89 -8.06
CA PHE A 42 -28.23 -6.72 -9.35
C PHE A 42 -28.57 -8.06 -10.02
N ARG A 43 -27.73 -9.09 -9.81
CA ARG A 43 -28.04 -10.46 -10.25
C ARG A 43 -29.35 -10.97 -9.62
N LEU A 44 -29.52 -10.78 -8.31
CA LEU A 44 -30.76 -11.14 -7.60
C LEU A 44 -31.99 -10.40 -8.14
N LEU A 45 -31.85 -9.11 -8.49
CA LEU A 45 -32.93 -8.34 -9.10
C LEU A 45 -33.28 -8.85 -10.51
N GLY A 46 -32.27 -9.13 -11.34
CA GLY A 46 -32.42 -9.64 -12.71
C GLY A 46 -33.00 -11.05 -12.79
N GLU A 47 -32.71 -11.90 -11.80
CA GLU A 47 -33.33 -13.23 -11.65
C GLU A 47 -34.86 -13.19 -11.60
N LYS A 48 -35.43 -12.13 -11.03
CA LYS A 48 -36.87 -11.98 -10.84
C LYS A 48 -37.57 -11.19 -11.96
N THR A 49 -36.82 -10.51 -12.83
CA THR A 49 -37.35 -9.49 -13.74
C THR A 49 -36.96 -9.65 -15.21
N SER A 50 -36.04 -10.55 -15.55
CA SER A 50 -35.56 -10.72 -16.94
C SER A 50 -36.61 -11.37 -17.85
N PRO A 51 -37.06 -10.72 -18.95
CA PRO A 51 -37.96 -11.30 -19.95
C PRO A 51 -37.27 -12.31 -20.89
N LEU A 52 -35.93 -12.41 -20.84
CA LEU A 52 -35.13 -13.13 -21.84
C LEU A 52 -34.99 -14.64 -21.56
N GLY A 53 -35.77 -15.20 -20.63
CA GLY A 53 -35.77 -16.63 -20.31
C GLY A 53 -34.44 -17.18 -19.77
N THR A 54 -33.44 -16.32 -19.53
CA THR A 54 -32.16 -16.69 -18.94
C THR A 54 -32.34 -16.70 -17.41
N PRO A 55 -32.36 -17.87 -16.76
CA PRO A 55 -32.45 -17.93 -15.31
C PRO A 55 -31.14 -17.39 -14.74
N GLY A 56 -31.18 -16.33 -13.93
CA GLY A 56 -29.97 -15.97 -13.16
C GLY A 56 -29.41 -14.57 -13.29
N GLY A 57 -29.90 -13.68 -14.17
CA GLY A 57 -29.11 -12.51 -14.55
C GLY A 57 -27.80 -12.91 -15.26
N LEU A 58 -26.82 -11.99 -15.38
CA LEU A 58 -25.58 -12.18 -16.16
C LEU A 58 -24.89 -13.54 -15.85
N PRO A 59 -24.87 -14.53 -16.77
CA PRO A 59 -24.44 -15.91 -16.45
C PRO A 59 -22.95 -16.03 -16.09
N TRP A 60 -22.14 -15.07 -16.49
CA TRP A 60 -20.70 -15.00 -16.21
C TRP A 60 -20.34 -14.40 -14.84
N THR A 61 -21.30 -13.88 -14.06
CA THR A 61 -21.03 -13.33 -12.72
C THR A 61 -20.22 -14.28 -11.82
N PRO A 62 -20.58 -15.58 -11.69
CA PRO A 62 -19.83 -16.50 -10.82
C PRO A 62 -18.38 -16.70 -11.29
N TRP A 63 -18.15 -16.75 -12.59
CA TRP A 63 -16.83 -16.92 -13.19
C TRP A 63 -15.94 -15.69 -12.99
N ILE A 64 -16.50 -14.49 -13.15
CA ILE A 64 -15.81 -13.23 -12.89
C ILE A 64 -15.42 -13.15 -11.40
N THR A 65 -16.37 -13.42 -10.50
CA THR A 65 -16.09 -13.43 -9.06
C THR A 65 -15.02 -14.47 -8.70
N LEU A 66 -15.11 -15.70 -9.22
CA LEU A 66 -14.12 -16.75 -8.97
C LEU A 66 -12.72 -16.39 -9.48
N GLY A 67 -12.62 -15.89 -10.71
CA GLY A 67 -11.34 -15.46 -11.29
C GLY A 67 -10.70 -14.34 -10.48
N TRP A 68 -11.51 -13.38 -10.02
CA TRP A 68 -11.01 -12.26 -9.24
C TRP A 68 -10.63 -12.64 -7.81
N VAL A 69 -11.39 -13.53 -7.16
CA VAL A 69 -11.02 -14.14 -5.86
C VAL A 69 -9.69 -14.87 -5.99
N SER A 70 -9.50 -15.66 -7.06
CA SER A 70 -8.24 -16.37 -7.30
C SER A 70 -7.05 -15.40 -7.37
N LEU A 71 -7.19 -14.27 -8.05
CA LEU A 71 -6.17 -13.22 -8.11
C LEU A 71 -5.89 -12.61 -6.72
N LEU A 72 -6.93 -12.34 -5.94
CA LEU A 72 -6.81 -11.86 -4.55
C LEU A 72 -6.05 -12.86 -3.67
N VAL A 73 -6.37 -14.15 -3.77
CA VAL A 73 -5.67 -15.21 -3.04
C VAL A 73 -4.20 -15.27 -3.47
N ALA A 74 -3.92 -15.23 -4.77
CA ALA A 74 -2.55 -15.19 -5.27
C ALA A 74 -1.79 -13.96 -4.75
N HIS A 75 -2.44 -12.79 -4.69
CA HIS A 75 -1.86 -11.57 -4.15
C HIS A 75 -1.59 -11.68 -2.64
N ALA A 76 -2.51 -12.28 -1.88
CA ALA A 76 -2.31 -12.56 -0.46
C ALA A 76 -1.09 -13.48 -0.25
N VAL A 77 -1.01 -14.60 -0.99
CA VAL A 77 0.11 -15.54 -0.91
C VAL A 77 1.43 -14.83 -1.25
N PHE A 78 1.45 -13.99 -2.28
CA PHE A 78 2.64 -13.22 -2.64
C PHE A 78 3.15 -12.34 -1.49
N ILE A 79 2.27 -11.55 -0.86
CA ILE A 79 2.65 -10.62 0.21
C ILE A 79 3.04 -11.37 1.50
N PHE A 80 2.33 -12.43 1.86
CA PHE A 80 2.55 -13.12 3.13
C PHE A 80 3.65 -14.18 3.09
N ALA A 81 3.83 -14.88 1.97
CA ALA A 81 4.75 -16.02 1.89
C ALA A 81 6.00 -15.76 1.05
N ILE A 82 5.92 -14.92 0.01
CA ILE A 82 7.00 -14.78 -0.99
C ILE A 82 7.78 -13.46 -0.81
N ALA A 83 7.13 -12.39 -0.38
CA ALA A 83 7.74 -11.07 -0.32
C ALA A 83 8.96 -11.06 0.62
N ASN A 84 10.14 -10.90 0.02
CA ASN A 84 11.39 -10.74 0.74
C ASN A 84 11.59 -9.26 1.10
N TYR A 85 11.63 -9.01 2.40
CA TYR A 85 11.86 -7.69 2.97
C TYR A 85 13.24 -7.60 3.65
N ALA A 86 14.20 -8.42 3.22
CA ALA A 86 15.58 -8.30 3.67
C ALA A 86 16.04 -6.85 3.49
N GLU A 87 16.56 -6.27 4.57
CA GLU A 87 17.12 -4.93 4.53
C GLU A 87 18.36 -4.96 3.63
N PRO A 88 18.57 -3.95 2.77
CA PRO A 88 19.88 -3.79 2.17
C PRO A 88 20.88 -3.68 3.32
N ILE A 89 21.85 -4.59 3.38
CA ILE A 89 22.96 -4.53 4.33
C ILE A 89 23.50 -3.11 4.24
N SER A 90 23.33 -2.33 5.31
CA SER A 90 23.95 -1.03 5.43
C SER A 90 25.44 -1.28 5.48
N THR A 91 26.10 -1.34 4.33
CA THR A 91 27.52 -1.08 4.23
C THR A 91 27.67 0.39 4.58
N VAL A 92 27.77 0.68 5.88
CA VAL A 92 28.24 1.96 6.36
C VAL A 92 29.76 1.82 6.33
N PRO A 93 30.50 2.38 5.35
CA PRO A 93 31.90 2.60 5.58
C PRO A 93 31.96 3.68 6.65
N ASN A 94 32.66 3.38 7.73
CA ASN A 94 33.08 4.34 8.71
C ASN A 94 33.68 5.59 8.00
N ALA A 95 32.97 6.71 8.04
CA ALA A 95 33.44 8.04 7.67
C ALA A 95 32.53 9.02 8.43
N GLY A 96 32.84 9.44 9.66
CA GLY A 96 34.10 10.08 9.95
C GLY A 96 34.23 11.31 9.05
N MET A 97 33.45 12.37 9.30
CA MET A 97 33.83 13.78 9.09
C MET A 97 32.66 14.74 9.40
N GLY A 98 32.72 15.33 10.60
CA GLY A 98 32.67 16.79 10.74
C GLY A 98 31.34 17.51 10.53
N PHE A 99 30.51 17.55 11.58
CA PHE A 99 29.67 18.71 11.82
C PHE A 99 30.59 19.91 12.10
N LYS A 100 30.77 20.82 11.13
CA LYS A 100 31.39 22.13 11.38
C LYS A 100 30.29 23.19 11.45
N PRO A 101 29.88 23.66 12.64
CA PRO A 101 29.02 24.82 12.74
C PRO A 101 29.81 26.05 12.25
N LYS A 102 29.18 26.81 11.34
CA LYS A 102 29.70 28.03 10.73
C LYS A 102 29.89 29.08 11.82
N VAL A 103 31.15 29.44 12.11
CA VAL A 103 31.50 30.54 13.02
C VAL A 103 30.86 31.83 12.50
N ALA A 104 30.03 32.46 13.33
CA ALA A 104 29.37 33.73 13.04
C ALA A 104 30.42 34.85 12.97
N ALA A 105 30.56 35.46 11.78
CA ALA A 105 31.35 36.68 11.62
C ALA A 105 30.54 37.87 12.16
N ASN A 106 30.71 38.18 13.44
CA ASN A 106 30.23 39.41 14.04
C ASN A 106 31.46 40.30 14.29
N THR A 107 31.92 41.01 13.26
CA THR A 107 32.97 42.02 13.43
C THR A 107 32.30 43.37 13.67
N SER A 108 32.36 43.77 14.94
CA SER A 108 32.00 45.06 15.47
C SER A 108 32.62 46.22 14.70
N LYS A 109 31.81 47.26 14.52
CA LYS A 109 32.16 48.62 14.12
C LYS A 109 33.43 49.11 14.83
N THR A 110 34.38 49.66 14.07
CA THR A 110 35.40 50.58 14.59
C THR A 110 35.44 51.86 13.77
N THR A 111 35.09 52.92 14.47
CA THR A 111 35.15 54.35 14.21
C THR A 111 36.54 54.80 13.70
N LYS A 112 36.57 55.60 12.64
CA LYS A 112 37.74 56.44 12.29
C LYS A 112 37.57 57.81 12.95
N GLN A 113 38.57 58.19 13.73
CA GLN A 113 38.94 59.60 13.96
C GLN A 113 39.68 60.12 12.73
#